data_AF-V9V4R9-F1
#
_entry.id   AF-V9V4R9-F1
#
_cell.length_a   1.000
_cell.length_b   1.000
_cell.length_c   1.000
_cell.angle_alpha   90.00
_cell.angle_beta   90.00
_cell.angle_gamma   90.00
#
_symmetry.space_group_name_H-M   'P 1'
#
loop_
_entity.id
_entity.type
_entity.pdbx_description
1 polymer ?
#
loop_
_entity_poly.entity_id
_entity_poly.type
_entity_poly.pdbx_seq_one_letter_code
_entity_poly.pdbx_strand_id
1 'polypeptide(L)' 'MPDNQHCPACGALNQCSLADPRRATQACWCYSVTIDPAVLEALPAELRDKACLCPRCAAVEEQLRSPASD' A
#
# COMPACT_ATOMS: atom_id res chain seq x y z
N MET A 1 14.30 14.18 0.87
CA MET A 1 13.97 12.78 1.20
C MET A 1 12.75 12.41 0.37
N PRO A 2 12.71 11.26 -0.31
CA PRO A 2 11.50 10.83 -1.00
C PRO A 2 10.35 10.70 0.00
N ASP A 3 9.16 11.12 -0.43
CA ASP A 3 7.96 11.03 0.38
C ASP A 3 7.45 9.58 0.38
N ASN A 4 7.91 8.82 1.36
CA ASN A 4 7.60 7.39 1.45
C ASN A 4 6.25 7.13 2.13
N GLN A 5 5.54 8.15 2.62
CA GLN A 5 4.27 8.00 3.34
C GLN A 5 3.05 8.26 2.46
N HIS A 6 3.24 8.84 1.27
CA HIS A 6 2.16 9.07 0.32
C HIS A 6 2.17 8.07 -0.84
N CYS A 7 0.96 7.73 -1.29
CA CYS A 7 0.71 6.82 -2.39
C CYS A 7 1.05 7.53 -3.71
N PRO A 8 1.94 6.97 -4.54
CA PRO A 8 2.36 7.62 -5.78
C PRO A 8 1.24 7.73 -6.81
N ALA A 9 0.22 6.87 -6.74
CA ALA A 9 -0.90 6.86 -7.68
C ALA A 9 -1.95 7.94 -7.41
N CYS A 10 -2.12 8.38 -6.15
CA CYS A 10 -3.20 9.31 -5.80
C CYS A 10 -2.84 10.43 -4.82
N GLY A 11 -1.61 10.47 -4.31
CA GLY A 11 -1.14 11.48 -3.36
C GLY A 11 -1.70 11.37 -1.94
N ALA A 12 -2.64 10.46 -1.65
CA ALA A 12 -3.12 10.21 -0.29
C ALA A 12 -2.10 9.41 0.53
N LEU A 13 -2.26 9.33 1.86
CA LEU A 13 -1.42 8.46 2.70
C LEU A 13 -1.50 7.00 2.23
N ASN A 14 -0.35 6.34 2.12
CA ASN A 14 -0.27 4.93 1.75
C ASN A 14 -0.61 3.96 2.89
N GLN A 15 -0.74 4.49 4.12
CA GLN A 15 -1.05 3.75 5.34
C GLN A 15 -0.03 2.64 5.68
N CYS A 16 1.15 2.67 5.07
CA CYS A 16 2.22 1.74 5.37
C CYS A 16 2.76 2.01 6.78
N SER A 17 2.79 0.99 7.64
CA SER A 17 3.33 1.10 8.99
C SER A 17 4.86 1.29 8.96
N LEU A 18 5.56 0.65 8.01
CA LEU A 18 7.01 0.74 7.86
C LEU A 18 7.49 2.09 7.32
N ALA A 19 6.63 2.82 6.61
CA ALA A 19 6.94 4.16 6.12
C ALA A 19 6.82 5.25 7.20
N ASP A 20 6.15 4.94 8.30
CA ASP A 20 5.97 5.83 9.44
C ASP A 20 6.87 5.36 10.60
N PRO A 21 7.95 6.10 10.94
CA PRO A 21 8.86 5.72 12.02
C PRO A 21 8.17 5.46 13.36
N ARG A 22 6.99 6.05 13.60
CA ARG A 22 6.22 5.87 14.84
C ARG A 22 5.48 4.53 14.88
N ARG A 23 5.26 3.90 13.72
CA ARG A 23 4.52 2.65 13.56
C ARG A 23 5.36 1.53 12.94
N ALA A 24 6.65 1.75 12.70
CA ALA A 24 7.53 0.81 12.00
C ALA A 24 7.69 -0.58 12.68
N THR A 25 7.26 -0.73 13.93
CA THR A 25 7.24 -2.02 14.64
C THR A 25 5.94 -2.80 14.46
N GLN A 26 4.91 -2.22 13.82
CA GLN A 26 3.60 -2.83 13.62
C GLN A 26 3.52 -3.50 12.26
N ALA A 27 2.75 -4.58 12.17
CA ALA A 27 2.43 -5.22 10.89
C ALA A 27 1.75 -4.21 9.94
N CYS A 28 2.12 -4.25 8.67
CA CYS A 28 1.49 -3.43 7.64
C CYS A 28 0.26 -4.16 7.07
N TRP A 29 -0.78 -3.42 6.68
CA TRP A 29 -1.97 -3.99 6.03
C TRP A 29 -1.62 -4.81 4.78
N CYS A 30 -0.54 -4.46 4.07
CA CYS A 30 -0.17 -5.15 2.84
C CYS A 30 0.26 -6.61 3.06
N TYR A 31 0.54 -7.01 4.29
CA TYR A 31 0.91 -8.40 4.63
C TYR A 31 -0.30 -9.33 4.75
N SER A 32 -1.51 -8.80 4.89
CA SER A 32 -2.74 -9.59 5.07
C SER A 32 -3.62 -9.64 3.83
N VAL A 33 -3.10 -9.21 2.68
CA VAL A 33 -3.87 -9.08 1.44
C VAL A 33 -3.05 -9.60 0.27
N THR A 34 -3.73 -9.95 -0.81
CA THR A 34 -3.10 -10.24 -2.10
C THR A 34 -3.31 -9.06 -3.03
N ILE A 35 -2.21 -8.41 -3.43
CA ILE A 35 -2.22 -7.34 -4.44
C ILE A 35 -2.00 -7.98 -5.80
N ASP A 36 -2.94 -7.77 -6.72
CA ASP A 36 -2.80 -8.23 -8.10
C ASP A 36 -1.58 -7.55 -8.76
N PRO A 37 -0.62 -8.30 -9.33
CA PRO A 37 0.53 -7.74 -10.03
C PRO A 37 0.14 -6.73 -11.12
N ALA A 38 -1.01 -6.91 -11.78
CA ALA A 38 -1.51 -5.98 -12.80
C ALA A 38 -1.73 -4.56 -12.25
N VAL A 39 -2.06 -4.43 -10.96
CA VAL A 39 -2.20 -3.12 -10.30
C VAL A 39 -0.84 -2.40 -10.20
N LEU A 40 0.23 -3.15 -9.92
CA LEU A 40 1.59 -2.60 -9.85
C LEU A 40 2.10 -2.26 -11.26
N GLU A 41 1.81 -3.13 -12.24
CA GLU A 41 2.17 -2.93 -13.64
C GLU A 41 1.41 -1.80 -14.32
N ALA A 42 0.24 -1.41 -13.80
CA ALA A 42 -0.51 -0.25 -14.30
C ALA A 42 0.12 1.09 -13.92
N LEU A 43 1.05 1.12 -12.95
CA LEU A 43 1.73 2.35 -12.57
C LEU A 43 2.70 2.83 -13.67
N PRO A 44 2.83 4.16 -13.88
CA PRO A 44 3.94 4.72 -14.63
C PRO A 44 5.28 4.16 -14.12
N ALA A 45 6.20 3.85 -15.03
CA ALA A 45 7.45 3.17 -14.69
C ALA A 45 8.28 3.97 -13.66
N GLU A 46 8.20 5.30 -13.71
CA GLU A 46 8.91 6.20 -12.80
C GLU A 46 8.39 6.12 -11.36
N LEU A 47 7.15 5.64 -11.17
CA LEU A 47 6.48 5.53 -9.89
C LEU A 47 6.58 4.13 -9.26
N ARG A 48 7.02 3.12 -10.03
CA ARG A 48 7.20 1.75 -9.54
C ARG A 48 8.38 1.67 -8.58
N ASP A 49 8.25 0.81 -7.56
CA ASP A 49 9.27 0.53 -6.55
C ASP A 49 9.78 1.75 -5.76
N LYS A 50 9.01 2.86 -5.73
CA LYS A 50 9.37 4.08 -5.00
C LYS A 50 8.70 4.22 -3.64
N ALA A 51 7.41 3.87 -3.57
CA ALA A 51 6.61 3.98 -2.36
C ALA A 51 5.44 3.00 -2.40
N CYS A 52 4.88 2.67 -1.23
CA CYS A 52 3.71 1.81 -1.14
C CYS A 52 2.47 2.48 -1.75
N LEU A 53 1.58 1.67 -2.34
CA LEU A 53 0.21 2.11 -2.67
C LEU A 53 -0.63 2.26 -1.39
N CYS A 54 -1.74 3.01 -1.45
CA CYS A 54 -2.77 2.94 -0.41
C CYS A 54 -3.72 1.75 -0.70
N PRO A 55 -4.49 1.26 0.30
CA PRO A 55 -5.43 0.14 0.10
C PRO A 55 -6.38 0.29 -1.09
N ARG A 56 -6.86 1.53 -1.32
CA ARG A 56 -7.72 1.88 -2.45
C ARG A 56 -7.02 1.70 -3.79
N CYS A 57 -5.81 2.24 -3.94
CA CYS A 57 -5.04 2.11 -5.18
C CYS A 57 -4.49 0.70 -5.38
N ALA A 58 -4.29 -0.07 -4.31
CA ALA A 58 -3.97 -1.49 -4.36
C ALA A 58 -5.19 -2.38 -4.67
N ALA A 59 -6.40 -1.81 -4.71
CA ALA A 59 -7.67 -2.51 -4.95
C ALA A 59 -7.99 -3.63 -3.93
N VAL A 60 -7.60 -3.45 -2.66
CA VAL A 60 -7.78 -4.47 -1.59
C VAL A 60 -8.73 -4.04 -0.47
N GLU A 61 -9.44 -2.91 -0.60
CA GLU A 61 -10.33 -2.40 0.46
C GLU A 61 -11.38 -3.45 0.88
N GLU A 62 -11.85 -4.27 -0.04
CA GLU A 62 -12.78 -5.35 0.28
C GLU A 62 -12.13 -6.48 1.10
N GLN A 63 -10.89 -6.86 0.78
CA GLN A 63 -10.13 -7.85 1.55
C GLN A 63 -9.85 -7.36 2.98
N LEU A 64 -9.74 -6.04 3.18
CA LEU A 64 -9.53 -5.45 4.51
C LEU A 64 -10.83 -5.26 5.30
N ARG A 65 -11.98 -5.12 4.63
CA ARG A 65 -13.30 -5.00 5.27
C ARG A 65 -13.88 -6.33 5.70
N SER A 66 -13.64 -7.36 4.90
CA SER A 66 -14.03 -8.72 5.21
C SER A 66 -12.85 -9.39 5.90
N PRO A 67 -12.82 -9.53 7.24
CA PRO A 67 -11.85 -10.40 7.88
C PRO A 67 -12.22 -11.82 7.44
N ALA A 68 -11.62 -12.29 6.35
CA ALA A 68 -11.80 -13.66 5.90
C ALA A 68 -11.30 -14.54 7.04
N SER A 69 -12.27 -15.23 7.60
CA SER A 69 -12.17 -16.34 8.53
C SER A 69 -11.00 -17.25 8.18
N ASP A 70 -10.10 -17.41 9.13
CA ASP A 70 -9.48 -18.70 9.45
C ASP A 70 -9.50 -18.84 10.98
#